data_AF-A0A2C9L905-F1
#
_entry.id   AF-A0A2C9L905-F1
#
_cell.length_a   1.000
_cell.length_b   1.000
_cell.length_c   1.000
_cell.angle_alpha   90.00
_cell.angle_beta   90.00
_cell.angle_gamma   90.00
#
_symmetry.space_group_name_H-M   'P 1'
#
loop_
_entity.id
_entity.type
_entity.pdbx_description
1 polymer ?
#
loop_
_entity_poly.entity_id
_entity_poly.type
_entity_poly.pdbx_seq_one_letter_code
_entity_poly.pdbx_strand_id
1 'polypeptide(L)'
;MSSPDRPKFYPKTTQPYPFSNMSERSNLRTGSGRVWHVNKFQDGVRQDGGYGRTSYTKCWCRKCEGSNSPSNVWWEFNVLTATHVVFDAIEANHTTLRLFYDREDSPVFSVDKVSVRCVNIEYDWCRLKCVTCDTTLGNKLMGMFKHFENVWEKVYKKYKASRSKHKLTFIVSHPHGCSKQVSVGQWKDKLEVDGRSKFTYTTCTCPGSSGAHVHCVGYSDWTSADLVHSGSLKSGLNYSGVGRAW
;
A
#
# COMPACT_ATOMS: atom_id res chain seq x y z
N MET A 1 -14.86 3.85 -10.59
CA MET A 1 -16.22 3.74 -10.04
C MET A 1 -16.12 3.72 -8.52
N SER A 2 -16.99 4.43 -7.81
CA SER A 2 -17.10 4.33 -6.35
C SER A 2 -18.03 3.17 -6.01
N SER A 3 -17.69 2.37 -5.00
CA SER A 3 -18.58 1.30 -4.56
C SER A 3 -19.86 1.85 -3.93
N PRO A 4 -21.05 1.28 -4.23
CA PRO A 4 -22.30 1.61 -3.54
C PRO A 4 -22.28 1.21 -2.07
N ASP A 5 -21.38 0.30 -1.67
CA ASP A 5 -21.30 -0.26 -0.32
C ASP A 5 -20.44 0.60 0.63
N ARG A 6 -19.91 1.75 0.16
CA ARG A 6 -19.17 2.68 1.01
C ARG A 6 -20.09 3.17 2.14
N PRO A 7 -19.68 3.06 3.42
CA PRO A 7 -20.50 3.51 4.53
C PRO A 7 -20.61 5.03 4.52
N LYS A 8 -21.69 5.58 5.09
CA LYS A 8 -21.85 7.04 5.23
C LYS A 8 -20.82 7.65 6.17
N PHE A 9 -20.46 6.94 7.24
CA PHE A 9 -19.55 7.37 8.30
C PHE A 9 -18.49 6.30 8.59
N TYR A 10 -17.36 6.69 9.16
CA TYR A 10 -16.42 5.72 9.72
C TYR A 10 -17.09 4.90 10.83
N PRO A 11 -16.77 3.61 10.98
CA PRO A 11 -17.37 2.74 11.98
C PRO A 11 -17.30 3.34 13.39
N LYS A 12 -18.41 3.31 14.13
CA LYS A 12 -18.54 3.81 15.50
C LYS A 12 -18.26 5.33 15.66
N THR A 13 -18.32 6.10 14.58
CA THR A 13 -18.13 7.57 14.62
C THR A 13 -19.24 8.29 13.87
N THR A 14 -19.31 9.61 14.03
CA THR A 14 -20.10 10.52 13.18
C THR A 14 -19.27 11.17 12.08
N GLN A 15 -18.00 10.79 11.94
CA GLN A 15 -17.11 11.34 10.92
C GLN A 15 -17.49 10.81 9.54
N PRO A 16 -17.78 11.67 8.54
CA PRO A 16 -18.14 11.22 7.20
C PRO A 16 -17.03 10.36 6.59
N TYR A 17 -17.43 9.25 5.94
CA TYR A 17 -16.48 8.41 5.24
C TYR A 17 -16.12 9.04 3.88
N PRO A 18 -14.85 9.02 3.45
CA PRO A 18 -14.46 9.60 2.19
C PRO A 18 -15.23 9.00 1.02
N PHE A 19 -15.76 9.88 0.15
CA PHE A 19 -16.46 9.54 -1.08
C PHE A 19 -17.79 8.78 -0.92
N SER A 20 -18.39 8.76 0.27
CA SER A 20 -19.65 8.05 0.54
C SER A 20 -20.84 8.55 -0.28
N ASN A 21 -20.88 9.84 -0.60
CA ASN A 21 -21.95 10.46 -1.39
C ASN A 21 -21.64 10.56 -2.90
N MET A 22 -20.63 9.86 -3.41
CA MET A 22 -20.16 9.99 -4.81
C MET A 22 -20.54 8.80 -5.70
N SER A 23 -21.63 8.09 -5.39
CA SER A 23 -22.06 6.88 -6.13
C SER A 23 -22.35 7.13 -7.62
N GLU A 24 -22.70 8.35 -8.02
CA GLU A 24 -23.19 8.66 -9.37
C GLU A 24 -22.16 9.28 -10.32
N ARG A 25 -20.96 9.65 -9.84
CA ARG A 25 -19.93 10.31 -10.68
C ARG A 25 -18.67 9.46 -10.82
N SER A 26 -18.25 9.22 -12.06
CA SER A 26 -16.97 8.59 -12.38
C SER A 26 -15.81 9.56 -12.17
N ASN A 27 -15.55 9.95 -10.93
CA ASN A 27 -14.40 10.77 -10.61
C ASN A 27 -13.15 9.89 -10.53
N LEU A 28 -12.10 10.26 -11.27
CA LEU A 28 -10.79 9.66 -11.11
C LEU A 28 -10.29 9.98 -9.70
N ARG A 29 -9.95 8.94 -8.95
CA ARG A 29 -9.35 9.05 -7.62
C ARG A 29 -7.97 8.45 -7.65
N THR A 30 -7.07 9.07 -6.94
CA THR A 30 -5.67 8.66 -6.84
C THR A 30 -5.30 8.56 -5.37
N GLY A 31 -4.46 7.58 -5.05
CA GLY A 31 -3.82 7.47 -3.76
C GLY A 31 -2.44 6.86 -3.94
N SER A 32 -1.80 6.60 -2.81
CA SER A 32 -0.49 5.96 -2.75
C SER A 32 -0.62 4.55 -2.20
N GLY A 33 0.41 3.73 -2.43
CA GLY A 33 0.50 2.40 -1.84
C GLY A 33 1.92 1.89 -1.90
N ARG A 34 2.20 0.86 -1.09
CA ARG A 34 3.52 0.23 -0.99
C ARG A 34 3.45 -1.21 -1.49
N VAL A 35 4.31 -1.54 -2.46
CA VAL A 35 4.50 -2.91 -2.92
C VAL A 35 5.11 -3.77 -1.81
N TRP A 36 4.64 -4.99 -1.66
CA TRP A 36 5.00 -5.89 -0.57
C TRP A 36 4.91 -7.38 -0.99
N HIS A 37 5.80 -8.23 -0.46
CA HIS A 37 5.84 -9.68 -0.72
C HIS A 37 5.75 -10.03 -2.21
N VAL A 38 6.85 -9.80 -2.94
CA VAL A 38 6.95 -10.12 -4.37
C VAL A 38 7.43 -11.56 -4.52
N ASN A 39 6.61 -12.43 -5.11
CA ASN A 39 6.88 -13.86 -5.26
C ASN A 39 6.89 -14.22 -6.75
N LYS A 40 7.87 -15.02 -7.18
CA LYS A 40 7.94 -15.55 -8.54
C LYS A 40 7.35 -16.96 -8.59
N PHE A 41 6.54 -17.24 -9.59
CA PHE A 41 5.96 -18.54 -9.85
C PHE A 41 6.32 -19.04 -11.24
N GLN A 42 6.47 -20.35 -11.36
CA GLN A 42 6.57 -21.08 -12.61
C GLN A 42 5.74 -22.35 -12.51
N ASP A 43 4.79 -22.54 -13.42
CA ASP A 43 3.90 -23.70 -13.47
C ASP A 43 3.20 -24.00 -12.13
N GLY A 44 2.80 -22.93 -11.42
CA GLY A 44 2.16 -22.99 -10.10
C GLY A 44 3.12 -23.22 -8.94
N VAL A 45 4.41 -23.42 -9.21
CA VAL A 45 5.45 -23.64 -8.21
C VAL A 45 6.21 -22.34 -7.95
N ARG A 46 6.30 -21.96 -6.68
CA ARG A 46 7.06 -20.79 -6.25
C ARG A 46 8.57 -21.02 -6.43
N GLN A 47 9.28 -20.03 -6.95
CA GLN A 47 10.68 -20.16 -7.36
C GLN A 47 11.71 -19.49 -6.42
N ASP A 48 11.26 -18.68 -5.48
CA ASP A 48 12.13 -17.84 -4.63
C ASP A 48 12.27 -18.34 -3.18
N GLY A 49 11.82 -19.57 -2.88
CA GLY A 49 12.04 -20.23 -1.59
C GLY A 49 11.32 -19.64 -0.37
N GLY A 50 10.54 -18.56 -0.52
CA GLY A 50 9.82 -17.92 0.58
C GLY A 50 8.43 -18.51 0.89
N TYR A 51 7.74 -17.90 1.86
CA TYR A 51 6.40 -18.33 2.33
C TYR A 51 5.24 -17.77 1.49
N GLY A 52 4.43 -18.65 0.89
CA GLY A 52 3.23 -18.26 0.13
C GLY A 52 2.83 -19.28 -0.91
N ARG A 53 1.52 -19.43 -1.16
CA ARG A 53 0.94 -20.31 -2.18
C ARG A 53 0.21 -19.48 -3.23
N THR A 54 0.16 -19.99 -4.45
CA THR A 54 -0.76 -19.51 -5.49
C THR A 54 -1.84 -20.56 -5.72
N SER A 55 -3.03 -20.12 -6.11
CA SER A 55 -4.13 -20.98 -6.54
C SER A 55 -4.09 -21.28 -8.05
N TYR A 56 -3.07 -20.77 -8.76
CA TYR A 56 -3.01 -20.80 -10.21
C TYR A 56 -1.82 -21.62 -10.70
N THR A 57 -2.01 -22.37 -11.79
CA THR A 57 -0.94 -23.09 -12.48
C THR A 57 -0.33 -22.27 -13.63
N LYS A 58 -0.99 -21.18 -14.03
CA LYS A 58 -0.59 -20.23 -15.08
C LYS A 58 -0.83 -18.79 -14.63
N CYS A 59 -0.25 -17.82 -15.32
CA CYS A 59 -0.48 -16.42 -15.02
C CYS A 59 -1.97 -16.04 -15.16
N TRP A 60 -2.49 -15.32 -14.17
CA TRP A 60 -3.87 -14.83 -14.12
C TRP A 60 -3.99 -13.32 -14.34
N CYS A 61 -2.95 -12.68 -14.91
CA CYS A 61 -3.06 -11.29 -15.33
C CYS A 61 -4.07 -11.16 -16.48
N ARG A 62 -4.59 -9.94 -16.73
CA ARG A 62 -5.62 -9.72 -17.76
C ARG A 62 -5.16 -10.14 -19.17
N LYS A 63 -3.86 -10.07 -19.48
CA LYS A 63 -3.31 -10.53 -20.77
C LYS A 63 -3.31 -12.06 -20.92
N CYS A 64 -3.19 -12.78 -19.83
CA CYS A 64 -3.11 -14.25 -19.83
C CYS A 64 -4.48 -14.90 -19.58
N GLU A 65 -5.37 -14.22 -18.87
CA GLU A 65 -6.75 -14.65 -18.65
C GLU A 65 -7.49 -14.73 -19.99
N GLY A 66 -7.92 -15.93 -20.40
CA GLY A 66 -8.57 -16.17 -21.68
C GLY A 66 -7.63 -16.26 -22.90
N SER A 67 -6.31 -16.16 -22.71
CA SER A 67 -5.34 -16.39 -23.78
C SER A 67 -5.15 -17.89 -24.03
N ASN A 68 -4.94 -18.28 -25.30
CA ASN A 68 -4.52 -19.63 -25.68
C ASN A 68 -3.05 -19.92 -25.32
N SER A 69 -2.28 -18.89 -24.93
CA SER A 69 -0.87 -18.98 -24.56
C SER A 69 -0.59 -18.20 -23.27
N PRO A 70 -1.22 -18.58 -22.13
CA PRO A 70 -0.96 -17.91 -20.86
C PRO A 70 0.49 -18.17 -20.43
N SER A 71 1.13 -17.16 -19.82
CA SER A 71 2.51 -17.33 -19.36
C SER A 71 2.61 -18.36 -18.24
N ASN A 72 3.58 -19.26 -18.36
CA ASN A 72 3.93 -20.22 -17.32
C ASN A 72 4.75 -19.59 -16.20
N VAL A 73 5.31 -18.40 -16.42
CA VAL A 73 6.11 -17.66 -15.43
C VAL A 73 5.42 -16.33 -15.12
N TRP A 74 5.25 -16.03 -13.84
CA TRP A 74 4.65 -14.77 -13.40
C TRP A 74 5.10 -14.36 -12.01
N TRP A 75 4.76 -13.13 -11.63
CA TRP A 75 4.99 -12.57 -10.32
C TRP A 75 3.66 -12.18 -9.69
N GLU A 76 3.47 -12.57 -8.44
CA GLU A 76 2.40 -12.04 -7.60
C GLU A 76 3.02 -11.15 -6.53
N PHE A 77 2.35 -10.05 -6.24
CA PHE A 77 2.75 -9.14 -5.18
C PHE A 77 1.53 -8.53 -4.52
N ASN A 78 1.72 -7.98 -3.32
CA ASN A 78 0.69 -7.24 -2.63
C ASN A 78 0.97 -5.74 -2.74
N VAL A 79 -0.09 -4.93 -2.66
CA VAL A 79 0.02 -3.50 -2.40
C VAL A 79 -0.76 -3.18 -1.14
N LEU A 80 -0.12 -2.50 -0.20
CA LEU A 80 -0.76 -1.95 0.99
C LEU A 80 -1.13 -0.50 0.72
N THR A 81 -2.39 -0.16 0.97
CA THR A 81 -2.94 1.19 0.84
C THR A 81 -4.04 1.39 1.89
N ALA A 82 -4.67 2.56 1.91
CA ALA A 82 -5.79 2.82 2.82
C ALA A 82 -7.11 2.30 2.25
N THR A 83 -8.01 1.82 3.12
CA THR A 83 -9.33 1.33 2.69
C THR A 83 -10.15 2.42 2.05
N HIS A 84 -10.04 3.67 2.52
CA HIS A 84 -10.77 4.76 1.88
C HIS A 84 -10.26 5.08 0.46
N VAL A 85 -9.05 4.63 0.08
CA VAL A 85 -8.51 4.73 -1.30
C VAL A 85 -9.10 3.63 -2.19
N VAL A 86 -9.01 2.36 -1.77
CA VAL A 86 -9.66 1.22 -2.44
C VAL A 86 -10.48 0.45 -1.40
N PHE A 87 -11.79 0.60 -1.49
CA PHE A 87 -12.73 0.15 -0.47
C PHE A 87 -13.01 -1.36 -0.52
N ASP A 88 -13.28 -1.88 -1.71
CA ASP A 88 -13.74 -3.26 -1.89
C ASP A 88 -13.32 -3.85 -3.25
N ALA A 89 -13.86 -5.04 -3.57
CA ALA A 89 -13.59 -5.73 -4.82
C ALA A 89 -14.11 -4.98 -6.06
N ILE A 90 -15.23 -4.24 -5.94
CA ILE A 90 -15.78 -3.45 -7.04
C ILE A 90 -14.79 -2.36 -7.43
N GLU A 91 -14.26 -1.63 -6.44
CA GLU A 91 -13.26 -0.58 -6.69
C GLU A 91 -11.92 -1.14 -7.14
N ALA A 92 -11.47 -2.26 -6.55
CA ALA A 92 -10.22 -2.91 -6.94
C ALA A 92 -10.24 -3.37 -8.40
N ASN A 93 -11.36 -3.91 -8.89
CA ASN A 93 -11.50 -4.33 -10.28
C ASN A 93 -11.42 -3.17 -11.29
N HIS A 94 -11.64 -1.93 -10.81
CA HIS A 94 -11.51 -0.70 -11.60
C HIS A 94 -10.26 0.12 -11.22
N THR A 95 -9.31 -0.48 -10.49
CA THR A 95 -8.07 0.16 -10.07
C THR A 95 -6.93 -0.22 -11.03
N THR A 96 -6.10 0.76 -11.36
CA THR A 96 -4.82 0.54 -12.07
C THR A 96 -3.68 1.07 -11.21
N LEU A 97 -2.61 0.29 -11.08
CA LEU A 97 -1.40 0.70 -10.40
C LEU A 97 -0.42 1.29 -11.40
N ARG A 98 0.15 2.45 -11.06
CA ARG A 98 1.27 3.08 -11.77
C ARG A 98 2.52 2.92 -10.93
N LEU A 99 3.46 2.12 -11.41
CA LEU A 99 4.70 1.79 -10.70
C LEU A 99 5.87 2.57 -11.31
N PHE A 100 6.83 2.95 -10.45
CA PHE A 100 8.06 3.68 -10.81
C PHE A 100 7.85 5.07 -11.41
N TYR A 101 6.75 5.75 -11.06
CA TYR A 101 6.48 7.12 -11.49
C TYR A 101 7.26 8.16 -10.65
N ASP A 102 8.57 8.18 -10.82
CA ASP A 102 9.49 8.93 -9.95
C ASP A 102 9.55 10.42 -10.31
N ARG A 103 9.50 10.72 -11.61
CA ARG A 103 9.53 12.05 -12.23
C ARG A 103 8.53 12.07 -13.40
N GLU A 104 8.20 13.24 -13.93
CA GLU A 104 7.22 13.39 -15.03
C GLU A 104 7.59 12.60 -16.29
N ASP A 105 8.89 12.48 -16.57
CA ASP A 105 9.47 11.75 -17.71
C ASP A 105 9.79 10.27 -17.40
N SER A 106 9.48 9.79 -16.20
CA SER A 106 9.83 8.43 -15.80
C SER A 106 9.00 7.38 -16.56
N PRO A 107 9.62 6.27 -16.99
CA PRO A 107 8.87 5.15 -17.56
C PRO A 107 7.94 4.56 -16.50
N VAL A 108 6.63 4.55 -16.80
CA VAL A 108 5.60 4.03 -15.90
C VAL A 108 5.22 2.61 -16.32
N PHE A 109 5.24 1.70 -15.34
CA PHE A 109 4.69 0.37 -15.52
C PHE A 109 3.26 0.33 -14.98
N SER A 110 2.31 -0.09 -15.81
CA SER A 110 0.90 -0.18 -15.44
C SER A 110 0.51 -1.63 -15.12
N VAL A 111 -0.17 -1.85 -13.98
CA VAL A 111 -0.74 -3.14 -13.60
C VAL A 111 -2.23 -2.95 -13.33
N ASP A 112 -3.07 -3.66 -14.07
CA ASP A 112 -4.52 -3.44 -14.15
C ASP A 112 -5.36 -4.65 -13.69
N LYS A 113 -4.71 -5.77 -13.35
CA LYS A 113 -5.35 -6.89 -12.65
C LYS A 113 -5.06 -6.78 -11.15
N VAL A 114 -6.01 -6.17 -10.44
CA VAL A 114 -5.96 -5.91 -9.01
C VAL A 114 -7.17 -6.57 -8.34
N SER A 115 -6.95 -7.29 -7.26
CA SER A 115 -8.02 -7.86 -6.44
C SER A 115 -7.82 -7.53 -4.96
N VAL A 116 -8.91 -7.47 -4.20
CA VAL A 116 -8.82 -7.32 -2.75
C VAL A 116 -8.42 -8.66 -2.13
N ARG A 117 -7.42 -8.61 -1.24
CA ARG A 117 -7.05 -9.74 -0.38
C ARG A 117 -7.67 -9.62 1.00
N CYS A 118 -7.59 -8.44 1.60
CA CYS A 118 -8.26 -8.12 2.85
C CYS A 118 -8.45 -6.61 3.00
N VAL A 119 -9.52 -6.23 3.70
CA VAL A 119 -9.91 -4.85 3.98
C VAL A 119 -10.22 -4.75 5.46
N ASN A 120 -9.83 -3.64 6.08
CA ASN A 120 -10.27 -3.29 7.41
C ASN A 120 -10.62 -1.79 7.46
N ILE A 121 -11.92 -1.49 7.49
CA ILE A 121 -12.43 -0.11 7.50
C ILE A 121 -12.11 0.59 8.83
N GLU A 122 -12.15 -0.13 9.95
CA GLU A 122 -11.90 0.42 11.30
C GLU A 122 -10.44 0.87 11.47
N TYR A 123 -9.51 0.12 10.88
CA TYR A 123 -8.08 0.40 10.91
C TYR A 123 -7.58 1.13 9.64
N ASP A 124 -8.48 1.35 8.68
CA ASP A 124 -8.28 2.05 7.42
C ASP A 124 -7.11 1.54 6.58
N TRP A 125 -6.97 0.22 6.47
CA TRP A 125 -5.96 -0.40 5.59
C TRP A 125 -6.58 -1.47 4.70
N CYS A 126 -6.04 -1.53 3.48
CA CYS A 126 -6.44 -2.46 2.44
C CYS A 126 -5.19 -3.12 1.86
N ARG A 127 -5.26 -4.44 1.70
CA ARG A 127 -4.24 -5.23 1.01
C ARG A 127 -4.81 -5.70 -0.32
N LEU A 128 -4.19 -5.25 -1.38
CA LEU A 128 -4.47 -5.64 -2.75
C LEU A 128 -3.54 -6.77 -3.16
N LYS A 129 -4.04 -7.74 -3.93
CA LYS A 129 -3.27 -8.77 -4.62
C LYS A 129 -3.17 -8.40 -6.10
N CYS A 130 -1.95 -8.45 -6.63
CA CYS A 130 -1.62 -7.98 -7.97
C CYS A 130 -0.76 -9.03 -8.68
N VAL A 131 -0.75 -8.97 -10.01
CA VAL A 131 -0.02 -9.93 -10.86
C VAL A 131 0.58 -9.28 -12.08
N THR A 132 1.74 -9.79 -12.51
CA THR A 132 2.32 -9.49 -13.81
C THR A 132 3.05 -10.71 -14.39
N CYS A 133 2.99 -10.89 -15.70
CA CYS A 133 3.86 -11.82 -16.44
C CYS A 133 4.98 -11.08 -17.20
N ASP A 134 5.10 -9.76 -17.04
CA ASP A 134 6.22 -9.00 -17.58
C ASP A 134 7.48 -9.30 -16.74
N THR A 135 8.42 -10.00 -17.36
CA THR A 135 9.68 -10.41 -16.73
C THR A 135 10.53 -9.24 -16.26
N THR A 136 10.55 -8.13 -17.02
CA THR A 136 11.31 -6.93 -16.68
C THR A 136 10.75 -6.30 -15.41
N LEU A 137 9.43 -6.09 -15.37
CA LEU A 137 8.73 -5.57 -14.21
C LEU A 137 8.88 -6.49 -12.99
N GLY A 138 8.62 -7.78 -13.18
CA GLY A 138 8.64 -8.78 -12.11
C GLY A 138 10.02 -8.90 -11.44
N ASN A 139 11.08 -9.02 -12.24
CA ASN A 139 12.44 -9.07 -11.72
C ASN A 139 12.84 -7.77 -11.02
N LYS A 140 12.45 -6.61 -11.56
CA LYS A 140 12.73 -5.31 -10.94
C LYS A 140 12.06 -5.19 -9.56
N LEU A 141 10.78 -5.54 -9.45
CA LEU A 141 10.06 -5.53 -8.18
C LEU A 141 10.71 -6.47 -7.15
N MET A 142 11.07 -7.68 -7.57
CA MET A 142 11.71 -8.66 -6.69
C MET A 142 13.09 -8.18 -6.20
N GLY A 143 13.91 -7.61 -7.08
CA GLY A 143 15.21 -7.05 -6.72
C GLY A 143 15.07 -5.86 -5.75
N MET A 144 14.13 -4.95 -6.00
CA MET A 144 13.88 -3.81 -5.11
C MET A 144 13.32 -4.23 -3.76
N PHE A 145 12.45 -5.25 -3.72
CA PHE A 145 11.93 -5.79 -2.47
C PHE A 145 13.06 -6.36 -1.62
N LYS A 146 13.91 -7.24 -2.17
CA LYS A 146 15.10 -7.78 -1.49
C LYS A 146 16.05 -6.70 -0.99
N HIS A 147 16.29 -5.68 -1.82
CA HIS A 147 17.11 -4.54 -1.41
C HIS A 147 16.49 -3.76 -0.25
N PHE A 148 15.18 -3.53 -0.30
CA PHE A 148 14.44 -2.87 0.77
C PHE A 148 14.55 -3.65 2.09
N GLU A 149 14.41 -4.98 2.11
CA GLU A 149 14.54 -5.77 3.35
C GLU A 149 15.92 -5.56 4.00
N ASN A 150 16.98 -5.65 3.17
CA ASN A 150 18.35 -5.47 3.62
C ASN A 150 18.62 -4.06 4.20
N VAL A 151 18.11 -3.02 3.54
CA VAL A 151 18.26 -1.63 4.01
C VAL A 151 17.43 -1.39 5.26
N TRP A 152 16.18 -1.86 5.26
CA TRP A 152 15.25 -1.73 6.38
C TRP A 152 15.84 -2.35 7.65
N GLU A 153 16.43 -3.55 7.56
CA GLU A 153 17.00 -4.22 8.73
C GLU A 153 18.15 -3.41 9.35
N LYS A 154 19.02 -2.86 8.50
CA LYS A 154 20.14 -1.98 8.95
C LYS A 154 19.62 -0.72 9.63
N VAL A 155 18.61 -0.07 9.04
CA VAL A 155 17.98 1.13 9.58
C VAL A 155 17.29 0.81 10.91
N TYR A 156 16.51 -0.27 10.98
CA TYR A 156 15.85 -0.70 12.21
C TYR A 156 16.86 -0.94 13.33
N LYS A 157 17.90 -1.75 13.10
CA LYS A 157 18.94 -2.02 14.11
C LYS A 157 19.62 -0.74 14.60
N LYS A 158 19.93 0.19 13.70
CA LYS A 158 20.58 1.47 14.03
C LYS A 158 19.70 2.36 14.91
N TYR A 159 18.41 2.45 14.62
CA TYR A 159 17.52 3.44 15.26
C TYR A 159 16.60 2.87 16.34
N LYS A 160 16.50 1.54 16.51
CA LYS A 160 15.61 0.90 17.49
C LYS A 160 15.73 1.49 18.89
N ALA A 161 16.96 1.66 19.39
CA ALA A 161 17.21 2.18 20.73
C ALA A 161 16.91 3.68 20.88
N SER A 162 16.93 4.44 19.78
CA SER A 162 16.73 5.90 19.78
C SER A 162 15.38 6.35 19.20
N ARG A 163 14.49 5.41 18.86
CA ARG A 163 13.22 5.68 18.17
C ARG A 163 12.33 6.70 18.89
N SER A 164 12.24 6.61 20.22
CA SER A 164 11.45 7.53 21.04
C SER A 164 12.11 8.89 21.24
N LYS A 165 13.44 8.97 21.07
CA LYS A 165 14.21 10.21 21.19
C LYS A 165 14.15 11.03 19.91
N HIS A 166 14.46 10.43 18.76
CA HIS A 166 14.53 11.14 17.49
C HIS A 166 13.16 11.30 16.83
N LYS A 167 12.25 10.34 17.10
CA LYS A 167 10.90 10.27 16.54
C LYS A 167 10.82 10.46 15.02
N LEU A 168 11.87 10.08 14.30
CA LEU A 168 11.98 10.34 12.87
C LEU A 168 10.91 9.57 12.10
N THR A 169 10.21 10.28 11.21
CA THR A 169 9.21 9.70 10.32
C THR A 169 9.45 10.18 8.89
N PHE A 170 9.29 9.29 7.91
CA PHE A 170 9.25 9.69 6.51
C PHE A 170 8.10 9.02 5.77
N ILE A 171 7.66 9.64 4.69
CA ILE A 171 6.59 9.16 3.83
C ILE A 171 7.06 9.27 2.38
N VAL A 172 6.87 8.19 1.63
CA VAL A 172 7.03 8.16 0.18
C VAL A 172 5.63 8.04 -0.42
N SER A 173 5.21 9.05 -1.19
CA SER A 173 3.85 9.13 -1.74
C SER A 173 3.85 9.58 -3.20
N HIS A 174 2.70 9.42 -3.85
CA HIS A 174 2.36 9.99 -5.16
C HIS A 174 1.14 10.90 -4.98
N PRO A 175 1.32 12.12 -4.42
CA PRO A 175 0.22 13.03 -4.14
C PRO A 175 -0.59 13.30 -5.40
N HIS A 176 -1.90 13.05 -5.36
CA HIS A 176 -2.80 13.28 -6.50
C HIS A 176 -2.42 12.48 -7.77
N GLY A 177 -1.66 11.39 -7.63
CA GLY A 177 -1.15 10.62 -8.77
C GLY A 177 0.02 11.29 -9.52
N CYS A 178 0.62 12.32 -8.94
CA CYS A 178 1.81 13.00 -9.45
C CYS A 178 3.10 12.19 -9.21
N SER A 179 4.22 12.77 -9.64
CA SER A 179 5.56 12.22 -9.41
C SER A 179 5.81 11.97 -7.92
N LYS A 180 6.64 10.98 -7.64
CA LYS A 180 6.97 10.56 -6.28
C LYS A 180 7.50 11.72 -5.44
N GLN A 181 6.95 11.87 -4.24
CA GLN A 181 7.41 12.83 -3.24
C GLN A 181 7.94 12.09 -2.02
N VAL A 182 8.99 12.63 -1.40
CA VAL A 182 9.54 12.14 -0.14
C VAL A 182 9.46 13.26 0.88
N SER A 183 8.70 13.03 1.94
CA SER A 183 8.56 13.97 3.05
C SER A 183 9.18 13.38 4.31
N VAL A 184 9.91 14.21 5.06
CA VAL A 184 10.54 13.84 6.32
C VAL A 184 9.99 14.74 7.43
N GLY A 185 9.76 14.16 8.60
CA GLY A 185 9.22 14.86 9.75
C GLY A 185 9.39 14.03 11.01
N GLN A 186 8.51 14.25 11.98
CA GLN A 186 8.55 13.54 13.25
C GLN A 186 7.17 13.05 13.64
N TRP A 187 7.09 11.83 14.18
CA TRP A 187 5.92 11.41 14.91
C TRP A 187 5.85 12.08 16.28
N LYS A 188 4.63 12.31 16.77
CA LYS A 188 4.37 13.00 18.04
C LYS A 188 3.88 12.02 19.08
N ASP A 189 2.73 11.41 18.81
CA ASP A 189 2.07 10.47 19.70
C ASP A 189 1.98 9.08 19.05
N LYS A 190 2.07 8.07 19.91
CA LYS A 190 1.79 6.67 19.59
C LYS A 190 0.63 6.23 20.48
N LEU A 191 -0.50 5.92 19.88
CA LEU A 191 -1.69 5.41 20.56
C LEU A 191 -1.76 3.90 20.36
N GLU A 192 -2.05 3.16 21.43
CA GLU A 192 -2.32 1.74 21.36
C GLU A 192 -3.81 1.50 21.12
N VAL A 193 -4.13 0.65 20.14
CA VAL A 193 -5.51 0.31 19.75
C VAL A 193 -5.53 -1.19 19.48
N ASP A 194 -6.22 -1.96 20.32
CA ASP A 194 -6.35 -3.43 20.20
C ASP A 194 -5.01 -4.16 20.00
N GLY A 195 -3.98 -3.79 20.78
CA GLY A 195 -2.62 -4.35 20.67
C GLY A 195 -1.87 -3.95 19.38
N ARG A 196 -2.38 -2.96 18.65
CA ARG A 196 -1.76 -2.31 17.48
C ARG A 196 -1.45 -0.86 17.80
N SER A 197 -0.86 -0.15 16.85
CA SER A 197 -0.41 1.23 17.02
C SER A 197 -1.01 2.16 15.97
N LYS A 198 -1.33 3.38 16.40
CA LYS A 198 -1.68 4.51 15.56
C LYS A 198 -0.75 5.66 15.88
N PHE A 199 -0.23 6.35 14.87
CA PHE A 199 0.71 7.47 15.06
C PHE A 199 0.10 8.79 14.60
N THR A 200 0.40 9.86 15.33
CA THR A 200 0.29 11.24 14.85
C THR A 200 1.68 11.76 14.44
N TYR A 201 1.76 12.65 13.45
CA TYR A 201 3.05 13.15 12.95
C TYR A 201 2.93 14.49 12.24
N THR A 202 4.06 15.18 12.11
CA THR A 202 4.20 16.47 11.42
C THR A 202 4.73 16.35 9.99
N THR A 203 5.05 15.13 9.53
CA THR A 203 5.51 14.91 8.16
C THR A 203 4.48 15.44 7.18
N CYS A 204 4.90 16.29 6.24
CA CYS A 204 4.01 16.93 5.29
C CYS A 204 3.27 15.91 4.41
N THR A 205 1.97 16.09 4.28
CA THR A 205 1.11 15.33 3.37
C THR A 205 0.00 16.25 2.85
N CYS A 206 -0.79 15.74 1.92
CA CYS A 206 -2.03 16.34 1.48
C CYS A 206 -3.07 15.23 1.28
N PRO A 207 -4.35 15.53 0.99
CA PRO A 207 -5.36 14.52 0.73
C PRO A 207 -4.96 13.51 -0.37
N GLY A 208 -4.15 13.93 -1.35
CA GLY A 208 -3.65 13.05 -2.41
C GLY A 208 -2.58 12.03 -1.94
N SER A 209 -2.07 12.14 -0.72
CA SER A 209 -1.06 11.24 -0.15
C SER A 209 -1.66 10.02 0.56
N SER A 210 -2.99 9.93 0.66
CA SER A 210 -3.69 8.83 1.31
C SER A 210 -3.21 7.45 0.84
N GLY A 211 -3.07 6.52 1.79
CA GLY A 211 -2.58 5.18 1.53
C GLY A 211 -1.05 5.04 1.45
N ALA A 212 -0.30 6.14 1.47
CA ALA A 212 1.16 6.09 1.53
C ALA A 212 1.62 5.46 2.84
N HIS A 213 2.67 4.65 2.80
CA HIS A 213 3.20 4.03 4.02
C HIS A 213 3.90 5.07 4.91
N VAL A 214 3.60 5.04 6.20
CA VAL A 214 4.18 5.90 7.22
C VAL A 214 5.34 5.16 7.87
N HIS A 215 6.57 5.54 7.51
CA HIS A 215 7.77 4.93 8.07
C HIS A 215 8.16 5.63 9.37
N CYS A 216 7.74 5.09 10.52
CA CYS A 216 8.24 5.50 11.83
C CYS A 216 9.57 4.80 12.13
N VAL A 217 10.69 5.51 11.98
CA VAL A 217 12.05 4.94 12.01
C VAL A 217 12.37 4.32 13.37
N GLY A 218 12.89 3.10 13.35
CA GLY A 218 13.24 2.32 14.55
C GLY A 218 12.09 1.47 15.12
N TYR A 219 10.90 1.50 14.51
CA TYR A 219 9.85 0.51 14.77
C TYR A 219 9.96 -0.66 13.80
N SER A 220 9.66 -1.86 14.30
CA SER A 220 9.51 -3.03 13.44
C SER A 220 8.08 -3.08 12.90
N ASP A 221 7.94 -2.85 11.60
CA ASP A 221 6.68 -2.98 10.85
C ASP A 221 6.76 -4.11 9.80
N TRP A 222 7.85 -4.89 9.82
CA TRP A 222 8.16 -5.91 8.81
C TRP A 222 7.06 -6.94 8.59
N THR A 223 6.42 -7.44 9.65
CA THR A 223 5.53 -8.61 9.53
C THR A 223 4.08 -8.27 9.16
N SER A 224 3.61 -7.03 9.37
CA SER A 224 2.24 -6.58 9.03
C SER A 224 2.14 -5.04 9.06
N ALA A 225 2.87 -4.39 8.16
CA ALA A 225 2.97 -2.94 8.08
C ALA A 225 1.67 -2.31 7.54
N ASP A 226 0.70 -2.12 8.41
CA ASP A 226 -0.59 -1.51 8.08
C ASP A 226 -0.62 0.00 8.42
N LEU A 227 0.55 0.64 8.64
CA LEU A 227 0.66 2.07 8.94
C LEU A 227 0.59 2.90 7.66
N VAL A 228 -0.60 3.10 7.13
CA VAL A 228 -0.85 3.97 5.98
C VAL A 228 -1.28 5.37 6.41
N HIS A 229 -1.00 6.39 5.61
CA HIS A 229 -1.51 7.74 5.85
C HIS A 229 -3.04 7.75 5.65
N SER A 230 -3.76 8.17 6.69
CA SER A 230 -5.22 8.12 6.74
C SER A 230 -5.91 9.49 6.79
N GLY A 231 -5.16 10.56 7.06
CA GLY A 231 -5.70 11.92 7.04
C GLY A 231 -4.98 12.87 7.99
N SER A 232 -5.62 14.00 8.23
CA SER A 232 -5.15 15.07 9.11
C SER A 232 -6.19 15.48 10.15
N LEU A 233 -5.72 15.86 11.33
CA LEU A 233 -6.52 16.42 12.41
C LEU A 233 -6.70 17.93 12.20
N LYS A 234 -7.72 18.52 12.84
CA LYS A 234 -7.93 19.97 12.86
C LYS A 234 -6.73 20.76 13.43
N SER A 235 -5.91 20.12 14.27
CA SER A 235 -4.67 20.69 14.81
C SER A 235 -3.55 20.82 13.78
N GLY A 236 -3.72 20.28 12.56
CA GLY A 236 -2.69 20.23 11.52
C GLY A 236 -1.77 19.01 11.61
N LEU A 237 -1.90 18.17 12.64
CA LEU A 237 -1.17 16.91 12.73
C LEU A 237 -1.78 15.87 11.79
N ASN A 238 -0.93 15.13 11.08
CA ASN A 238 -1.32 13.99 10.29
C ASN A 238 -1.44 12.74 11.16
N TYR A 239 -2.23 11.75 10.72
CA TYR A 239 -2.37 10.48 11.41
C TYR A 239 -2.30 9.28 10.47
N SER A 240 -1.83 8.15 11.00
CA SER A 240 -1.84 6.86 10.30
C SER A 240 -3.14 6.10 10.55
N GLY A 241 -3.40 5.07 9.74
CA GLY A 241 -4.24 3.94 10.10
C GLY A 241 -3.67 3.18 11.31
N VAL A 242 -4.39 2.13 11.72
CA VAL A 242 -3.98 1.29 12.86
C VAL A 242 -3.22 0.06 12.35
N GLY A 243 -1.96 -0.06 12.73
CA GLY A 243 -1.08 -1.12 12.24
C GLY A 243 -0.10 -1.66 13.29
N ARG A 244 0.59 -2.74 12.97
CA ARG A 244 1.59 -3.31 13.89
C ARG A 244 2.87 -2.48 13.86
N ALA A 245 3.35 -2.08 15.04
CA ALA A 245 4.62 -1.39 15.21
C ALA A 245 5.27 -1.74 16.56
N TRP A 246 6.30 -2.59 16.51
CA TRP A 246 7.00 -3.13 17.67
C TRP A 246 8.31 -2.41 17.97
#